data_AF-A0A0C3PQ57-F1
#
_entry.id   AF-A0A0C3PQ57-F1
#
_cell.length_a   1.000
_cell.length_b   1.000
_cell.length_c   1.000
_cell.angle_alpha   90.00
_cell.angle_beta   90.00
_cell.angle_gamma   90.00
#
_symmetry.space_group_name_H-M   'P 1'
#
loop_
_entity.id
_entity.type
_entity.pdbx_description
1 polymer ?
#
loop_
_entity_poly.entity_id
_entity_poly.type
_entity_poly.pdbx_seq_one_letter_code
_entity_poly.pdbx_strand_id
1 'polypeptide(L)'
;MQDLGIQYNPNESQIVAAPHLDILASQPVELGLVKIKDIPIQVDVPHHSVTVDLIVEVTRSWVHQYASNRVDLFVTDYTLHPNLKPDHQTSYLPYALKISAWDKVGADAAVLQTGYYLFKKVPIKLDKEGYLEGKINDPRENLIQKLSTQNSIVQQLLERKQSVIDGVANENSTELDAEELLKLSEDQPTTKLVYNEHPNAPFSRIEDVLQTTSLPNKFRVAVQIVDYKPRKLVEWVKGYCERCKIE
;
A
#
# COMPACT_ATOMS: atom_id res chain seq x y z
N MET A 1 -21.45 -13.87 69.16
CA MET A 1 -21.11 -14.29 67.79
C MET A 1 -22.44 -14.41 67.04
N GLN A 2 -22.74 -13.41 66.23
CA GLN A 2 -24.00 -13.29 65.49
C GLN A 2 -23.81 -13.91 64.10
N ASP A 3 -24.65 -14.87 63.77
CA ASP A 3 -24.78 -15.46 62.43
C ASP A 3 -25.50 -14.45 61.52
N LEU A 4 -24.81 -13.94 60.51
CA LEU A 4 -25.40 -13.13 59.45
C LEU A 4 -25.81 -14.07 58.30
N GLY A 5 -27.07 -14.49 58.33
CA GLY A 5 -27.70 -15.22 57.24
C GLY A 5 -27.95 -14.29 56.04
N ILE A 6 -27.14 -14.43 54.98
CA ILE A 6 -27.40 -13.79 53.70
C ILE A 6 -28.33 -14.72 52.91
N GLN A 7 -29.60 -14.32 52.76
CA GLN A 7 -30.53 -14.97 51.83
C GLN A 7 -30.26 -14.47 50.41
N TYR A 8 -29.90 -15.40 49.52
CA TYR A 8 -29.74 -15.16 48.10
C TYR A 8 -31.11 -15.21 47.41
N ASN A 9 -31.51 -14.10 46.78
CA ASN A 9 -32.76 -14.01 46.00
C ASN A 9 -32.43 -14.16 44.50
N PRO A 10 -32.80 -15.26 43.82
CA PRO A 10 -32.38 -15.54 42.45
C PRO A 10 -33.24 -14.90 41.35
N ASN A 11 -34.15 -13.98 41.67
CA ASN A 11 -35.12 -13.44 40.71
C ASN A 11 -35.06 -11.91 40.59
N GLU A 12 -33.99 -11.35 40.00
CA GLU A 12 -34.06 -9.98 39.43
C GLU A 12 -32.89 -9.70 38.48
N SER A 13 -32.98 -10.25 37.27
CA SER A 13 -32.20 -9.79 36.12
C SER A 13 -33.18 -9.43 35.01
N GLN A 14 -33.84 -8.28 35.14
CA GLN A 14 -34.56 -7.67 34.02
C GLN A 14 -33.54 -7.14 33.02
N ILE A 15 -33.14 -8.00 32.08
CA ILE A 15 -32.41 -7.61 30.88
C ILE A 15 -33.43 -6.92 29.97
N VAL A 16 -33.33 -5.60 29.90
CA VAL A 16 -34.03 -4.79 28.89
C VAL A 16 -33.50 -5.22 27.52
N ALA A 17 -34.32 -5.91 26.74
CA ALA A 17 -33.97 -6.36 25.41
C ALA A 17 -33.65 -5.15 24.52
N ALA A 18 -32.39 -5.06 24.09
CA ALA A 18 -32.00 -4.10 23.06
C ALA A 18 -32.77 -4.44 21.76
N PRO A 19 -33.27 -3.43 21.03
CA PRO A 19 -33.96 -3.67 19.76
C PRO A 19 -33.01 -4.39 18.80
N HIS A 20 -33.50 -5.52 18.29
CA HIS A 20 -32.86 -6.35 17.29
C HIS A 20 -32.74 -5.52 15.99
N LEU A 21 -31.63 -4.78 15.85
CA LEU A 21 -31.22 -4.24 14.56
C LEU A 21 -30.78 -5.44 13.72
N ASP A 22 -31.71 -5.96 12.92
CA ASP A 22 -31.38 -6.84 11.81
C ASP A 22 -30.53 -6.05 10.82
N ILE A 23 -29.22 -6.03 11.09
CA ILE A 23 -28.20 -5.65 10.11
C ILE A 23 -28.25 -6.76 9.07
N LEU A 24 -29.07 -6.57 8.04
CA LEU A 24 -29.04 -7.35 6.83
C LEU A 24 -27.62 -7.20 6.27
N ALA A 25 -26.75 -8.18 6.55
CA ALA A 25 -25.44 -8.25 5.96
C ALA A 25 -25.61 -8.28 4.44
N SER A 26 -25.37 -7.13 3.79
CA SER A 26 -25.50 -7.00 2.35
C SER A 26 -24.56 -8.01 1.72
N GLN A 27 -25.11 -8.99 1.00
CA GLN A 27 -24.27 -9.92 0.25
C GLN A 27 -23.46 -9.14 -0.79
N PRO A 28 -22.18 -9.50 -1.00
CA PRO A 28 -21.34 -8.79 -1.94
C PRO A 28 -21.88 -8.95 -3.36
N VAL A 29 -21.94 -7.83 -4.10
CA VAL A 29 -22.25 -7.85 -5.53
C VAL A 29 -21.00 -8.33 -6.27
N GLU A 30 -21.14 -9.41 -7.05
CA GLU A 30 -20.07 -9.88 -7.94
C GLU A 30 -20.06 -9.06 -9.23
N LEU A 31 -18.94 -8.39 -9.47
CA LEU A 31 -18.67 -7.68 -10.71
C LEU A 31 -17.56 -8.42 -11.44
N GLY A 32 -17.64 -8.46 -12.77
CA GLY A 32 -16.62 -9.09 -13.62
C GLY A 32 -15.28 -8.37 -13.56
N LEU A 33 -14.55 -8.38 -14.67
CA LEU A 33 -13.29 -7.63 -14.76
C LEU A 33 -13.58 -6.12 -14.68
N VAL A 34 -13.08 -5.46 -13.64
CA VAL A 34 -13.32 -4.03 -13.34
C VAL A 34 -11.99 -3.29 -13.25
N LYS A 35 -11.96 -2.02 -13.71
CA LYS A 35 -10.83 -1.10 -13.49
C LYS A 35 -10.94 -0.47 -12.11
N ILE A 36 -9.82 -0.12 -11.47
CA ILE A 36 -9.82 0.43 -10.11
C ILE A 36 -10.68 1.70 -10.03
N LYS A 37 -10.62 2.58 -11.04
CA LYS A 37 -11.46 3.78 -11.13
C LYS A 37 -12.97 3.54 -11.20
N ASP A 38 -13.39 2.36 -11.63
CA ASP A 38 -14.79 2.01 -11.89
C ASP A 38 -15.39 1.13 -10.78
N ILE A 39 -14.69 0.94 -9.64
CA ILE A 39 -15.17 0.15 -8.50
C ILE A 39 -16.37 0.89 -7.86
N PRO A 40 -17.58 0.30 -7.86
CA PRO A 40 -18.77 1.00 -7.36
C PRO A 40 -18.88 0.85 -5.84
N ILE A 41 -18.16 1.68 -5.10
CA ILE A 41 -18.20 1.68 -3.64
C ILE A 41 -19.23 2.71 -3.12
N GLN A 42 -20.13 2.27 -2.24
CA GLN A 42 -21.08 3.17 -1.57
C GLN A 42 -20.44 3.74 -0.30
N VAL A 43 -20.28 5.07 -0.25
CA VAL A 43 -19.62 5.76 0.88
C VAL A 43 -20.50 5.76 2.13
N ASP A 44 -21.83 5.73 1.97
CA ASP A 44 -22.79 5.88 3.07
C ASP A 44 -23.18 4.58 3.77
N VAL A 45 -22.63 3.44 3.34
CA VAL A 45 -22.99 2.13 3.90
C VAL A 45 -21.78 1.52 4.63
N PRO A 46 -21.77 1.55 5.98
CA PRO A 46 -20.69 0.96 6.75
C PRO A 46 -20.49 -0.51 6.39
N HIS A 47 -19.23 -0.90 6.21
CA HIS A 47 -18.84 -2.27 5.90
C HIS A 47 -19.39 -2.82 4.57
N HIS A 48 -19.93 -1.98 3.69
CA HIS A 48 -20.27 -2.40 2.35
C HIS A 48 -19.02 -2.86 1.61
N SER A 49 -19.09 -4.07 1.06
CA SER A 49 -18.03 -4.63 0.24
C SER A 49 -18.57 -5.08 -1.10
N VAL A 50 -17.84 -4.76 -2.16
CA VAL A 50 -18.09 -5.27 -3.51
C VAL A 50 -17.01 -6.27 -3.88
N THR A 51 -17.38 -7.34 -4.58
CA THR A 51 -16.43 -8.37 -5.01
C THR A 51 -16.14 -8.15 -6.49
N VAL A 52 -14.86 -7.97 -6.83
CA VAL A 52 -14.42 -7.64 -8.20
C VAL A 52 -13.31 -8.57 -8.68
N ASP A 53 -13.22 -8.78 -9.99
CA ASP A 53 -12.03 -9.33 -10.64
C ASP A 53 -11.15 -8.18 -11.15
N LEU A 54 -9.86 -8.22 -10.86
CA LEU A 54 -8.90 -7.14 -11.18
C LEU A 54 -7.72 -7.69 -11.99
N ILE A 55 -7.36 -7.01 -13.07
CA ILE A 55 -6.07 -7.21 -13.76
C ILE A 55 -5.19 -6.00 -13.47
N VAL A 56 -4.11 -6.24 -12.73
CA VAL A 56 -3.28 -5.21 -12.11
C VAL A 56 -1.79 -5.55 -12.20
N GLU A 57 -0.94 -4.54 -12.10
CA GLU A 57 0.47 -4.72 -11.75
C GLU A 57 0.60 -4.75 -10.22
N VAL A 58 1.25 -5.78 -9.68
CA VAL A 58 1.76 -5.77 -8.31
C VAL A 58 3.05 -4.96 -8.30
N THR A 59 3.03 -3.81 -7.65
CA THR A 59 4.16 -2.87 -7.62
C THR A 59 5.10 -3.17 -6.47
N ARG A 60 4.56 -3.63 -5.34
CA ARG A 60 5.33 -4.10 -4.18
C ARG A 60 4.48 -4.97 -3.25
N SER A 61 5.17 -5.67 -2.36
CA SER A 61 4.58 -6.45 -1.28
C SER A 61 5.23 -6.07 0.06
N TRP A 62 4.47 -6.15 1.13
CA TRP A 62 4.92 -5.92 2.49
C TRP A 62 4.54 -7.11 3.37
N VAL A 63 5.55 -7.90 3.75
CA VAL A 63 5.36 -9.07 4.61
C VAL A 63 5.41 -8.64 6.08
N HIS A 64 4.34 -8.88 6.82
CA HIS A 64 4.27 -8.53 8.24
C HIS A 64 4.97 -9.60 9.08
N GLN A 65 6.08 -9.25 9.74
CA GLN A 65 6.89 -10.20 10.51
C GLN A 65 6.20 -10.75 11.76
N TYR A 66 5.25 -10.00 12.33
CA TYR A 66 4.60 -10.32 13.61
C TYR A 66 3.15 -10.80 13.46
N ALA A 67 2.58 -10.74 12.26
CA ALA A 67 1.23 -11.22 11.97
C ALA A 67 1.36 -12.50 11.15
N SER A 68 0.91 -13.63 11.72
CA SER A 68 1.02 -14.94 11.06
C SER A 68 0.44 -14.89 9.65
N ASN A 69 1.32 -15.01 8.66
CA ASN A 69 1.01 -15.07 7.22
C ASN A 69 0.18 -13.90 6.69
N ARG A 70 0.42 -12.67 7.16
CA ARG A 70 -0.17 -11.48 6.54
C ARG A 70 0.81 -10.81 5.57
N VAL A 71 0.34 -10.55 4.36
CA VAL A 71 1.06 -9.77 3.34
C VAL A 71 0.15 -8.68 2.82
N ASP A 72 0.63 -7.44 2.82
CA ASP A 72 -0.06 -6.34 2.13
C ASP A 72 0.55 -6.18 0.73
N LEU A 73 -0.27 -6.35 -0.29
CA LEU A 73 0.08 -6.13 -1.69
C LEU A 73 -0.35 -4.72 -2.10
N PHE A 74 0.48 -4.03 -2.85
CA PHE A 74 0.14 -2.75 -3.45
C PHE A 74 0.02 -2.96 -4.95
N VAL A 75 -1.16 -2.68 -5.49
CA VAL A 75 -1.49 -2.98 -6.89
C VAL A 75 -2.03 -1.76 -7.61
N THR A 76 -1.79 -1.68 -8.92
CA THR A 76 -2.33 -0.60 -9.76
C THR A 76 -2.75 -1.12 -11.12
N ASP A 77 -3.78 -0.52 -11.70
CA ASP A 77 -4.10 -0.64 -13.12
C ASP A 77 -3.83 0.66 -13.90
N TYR A 78 -3.12 1.59 -13.26
CA TYR A 78 -2.83 2.95 -13.73
C TYR A 78 -4.07 3.81 -13.95
N THR A 79 -5.17 3.50 -13.26
CA THR A 79 -6.35 4.37 -13.18
C THR A 79 -6.48 5.00 -11.80
N LEU A 80 -7.00 6.23 -11.76
CA LEU A 80 -7.18 6.98 -10.53
C LEU A 80 -8.59 6.75 -9.98
N HIS A 81 -8.68 6.42 -8.69
CA HIS A 81 -9.94 6.38 -7.96
C HIS A 81 -9.87 7.36 -6.79
N PRO A 82 -10.89 8.20 -6.56
CA PRO A 82 -10.85 9.30 -5.57
C PRO A 82 -10.59 8.81 -4.13
N ASN A 83 -11.04 7.60 -3.80
CA ASN A 83 -10.80 6.98 -2.50
C ASN A 83 -9.52 6.13 -2.42
N LEU A 84 -8.56 6.23 -3.34
CA LEU A 84 -7.27 5.55 -3.13
C LEU A 84 -6.45 6.27 -2.06
N LYS A 85 -5.82 5.50 -1.18
CA LYS A 85 -4.90 6.06 -0.19
C LYS A 85 -3.65 6.60 -0.91
N PRO A 86 -3.24 7.85 -0.64
CA PRO A 86 -1.98 8.36 -1.15
C PRO A 86 -0.81 7.45 -0.73
N ASP A 87 0.00 7.08 -1.71
CA ASP A 87 1.14 6.19 -1.50
C ASP A 87 2.46 6.97 -1.54
N HIS A 88 2.96 7.31 -0.35
CA HIS A 88 4.18 8.09 -0.20
C HIS A 88 5.47 7.30 -0.43
N GLN A 89 5.40 5.99 -0.61
CA GLN A 89 6.61 5.16 -0.77
C GLN A 89 7.04 5.00 -2.23
N THR A 90 6.15 5.24 -3.19
CA THR A 90 6.46 5.10 -4.63
C THR A 90 6.43 6.44 -5.34
N SER A 91 7.61 6.93 -5.73
CA SER A 91 7.79 8.23 -6.37
C SER A 91 7.12 8.38 -7.75
N TYR A 92 6.73 7.29 -8.40
CA TYR A 92 6.15 7.29 -9.76
C TYR A 92 4.69 6.83 -9.81
N LEU A 93 4.11 6.42 -8.67
CA LEU A 93 2.71 6.02 -8.57
C LEU A 93 2.12 6.60 -7.29
N PRO A 94 1.44 7.75 -7.37
CA PRO A 94 0.87 8.37 -6.19
C PRO A 94 -0.30 7.56 -5.58
N TYR A 95 -0.85 6.60 -6.33
CA TYR A 95 -2.03 5.84 -5.91
C TYR A 95 -1.87 4.35 -6.25
N ALA A 96 -2.03 3.51 -5.22
CA ALA A 96 -2.09 2.06 -5.35
C ALA A 96 -3.20 1.52 -4.43
N LEU A 97 -3.92 0.52 -4.91
CA LEU A 97 -4.89 -0.21 -4.11
C LEU A 97 -4.13 -1.17 -3.19
N LYS A 98 -4.33 -1.04 -1.88
CA LYS A 98 -3.79 -1.97 -0.88
C LYS A 98 -4.70 -3.21 -0.80
N ILE A 99 -4.15 -4.39 -1.02
CA ILE A 99 -4.85 -5.68 -0.84
C ILE A 99 -4.14 -6.46 0.27
N SER A 100 -4.82 -6.70 1.39
CA SER A 100 -4.30 -7.51 2.48
C SER A 100 -4.63 -8.99 2.26
N ALA A 101 -3.59 -9.81 2.07
CA ALA A 101 -3.67 -11.26 1.98
C ALA A 101 -3.37 -11.90 3.35
N TRP A 102 -4.19 -12.86 3.77
CA TRP A 102 -4.07 -13.55 5.05
C TRP A 102 -3.97 -15.07 4.89
N ASP A 103 -3.53 -15.75 5.95
CA ASP A 103 -3.50 -17.21 6.06
C ASP A 103 -2.75 -17.88 4.90
N LYS A 104 -3.36 -18.88 4.24
CA LYS A 104 -2.73 -19.59 3.12
C LYS A 104 -2.51 -18.67 1.92
N VAL A 105 -3.49 -17.81 1.62
CA VAL A 105 -3.38 -16.83 0.53
C VAL A 105 -2.25 -15.85 0.81
N GLY A 106 -2.05 -15.47 2.07
CA GLY A 106 -0.94 -14.62 2.50
C GLY A 106 0.44 -15.29 2.29
N ALA A 107 0.56 -16.59 2.56
CA ALA A 107 1.79 -17.33 2.27
C ALA A 107 2.10 -17.38 0.75
N ASP A 108 1.08 -17.62 -0.08
CA ASP A 108 1.23 -17.58 -1.54
C ASP A 108 1.53 -16.15 -2.04
N ALA A 109 0.92 -15.14 -1.43
CA ALA A 109 1.16 -13.73 -1.72
C ALA A 109 2.58 -13.27 -1.34
N ALA A 110 3.19 -13.87 -0.32
CA ALA A 110 4.52 -13.50 0.18
C ALA A 110 5.63 -13.74 -0.85
N VAL A 111 5.44 -14.70 -1.75
CA VAL A 111 6.40 -15.04 -2.80
C VAL A 111 6.10 -14.38 -4.14
N LEU A 112 5.06 -13.54 -4.21
CA LEU A 112 4.76 -12.79 -5.42
C LEU A 112 5.86 -11.78 -5.70
N GLN A 113 6.37 -11.82 -6.93
CA GLN A 113 7.27 -10.82 -7.47
C GLN A 113 6.46 -9.69 -8.09
N THR A 114 7.11 -8.55 -8.34
CA THR A 114 6.54 -7.49 -9.15
C THR A 114 6.17 -8.02 -10.55
N GLY A 115 5.00 -7.64 -11.06
CA GLY A 115 4.52 -8.09 -12.36
C GLY A 115 3.01 -7.99 -12.51
N TYR A 116 2.47 -8.59 -13.57
CA TYR A 116 1.05 -8.50 -13.92
C TYR A 116 0.28 -9.73 -13.46
N TYR A 117 -0.87 -9.50 -12.82
CA TYR A 117 -1.66 -10.55 -12.20
C TYR A 117 -3.15 -10.30 -12.40
N LEU A 118 -3.90 -11.39 -12.53
CA LEU A 118 -5.35 -11.42 -12.36
C LEU A 118 -5.65 -11.83 -10.92
N PHE A 119 -6.35 -10.97 -10.19
CA PHE A 119 -6.93 -11.26 -8.89
C PHE A 119 -8.42 -11.50 -9.08
N LYS A 120 -8.91 -12.68 -8.71
CA LYS A 120 -10.34 -12.99 -8.78
C LYS A 120 -11.04 -12.86 -7.45
N LYS A 121 -12.30 -12.43 -7.51
CA LYS A 121 -13.22 -12.32 -6.40
C LYS A 121 -12.60 -11.58 -5.22
N VAL A 122 -12.02 -10.40 -5.46
CA VAL A 122 -11.44 -9.57 -4.41
C VAL A 122 -12.55 -8.76 -3.74
N PRO A 123 -12.85 -8.98 -2.45
CA PRO A 123 -13.70 -8.09 -1.68
C PRO A 123 -12.98 -6.76 -1.46
N ILE A 124 -13.57 -5.69 -1.97
CA ILE A 124 -13.11 -4.30 -1.82
C ILE A 124 -14.11 -3.55 -0.95
N LYS A 125 -13.60 -2.75 -0.03
CA LYS A 125 -14.39 -1.88 0.86
C LYS A 125 -13.65 -0.59 1.15
N LEU A 126 -14.30 0.36 1.84
CA LEU A 126 -13.61 1.46 2.49
C LEU A 126 -13.07 1.02 3.87
N ASP A 127 -11.86 1.48 4.19
CA ASP A 127 -11.29 1.38 5.52
C ASP A 127 -11.89 2.46 6.46
N LYS A 128 -11.39 2.53 7.70
CA LYS A 128 -11.89 3.50 8.69
C LYS A 128 -11.56 4.94 8.35
N GLU A 129 -10.60 5.18 7.46
CA GLU A 129 -10.18 6.50 7.01
C GLU A 129 -10.88 6.90 5.70
N GLY A 130 -11.75 6.04 5.15
CA GLY A 130 -12.48 6.31 3.91
C GLY A 130 -11.70 5.96 2.63
N TYR A 131 -10.64 5.15 2.74
CA TYR A 131 -9.85 4.70 1.59
C TYR A 131 -10.21 3.28 1.15
N LEU A 132 -10.14 3.02 -0.15
CA LEU A 132 -10.30 1.69 -0.72
C LEU A 132 -9.20 0.75 -0.20
N GLU A 133 -9.64 -0.40 0.31
CA GLU A 133 -8.77 -1.54 0.58
C GLU A 133 -9.42 -2.85 0.12
N GLY A 134 -8.60 -3.78 -0.32
CA GLY A 134 -8.99 -5.15 -0.59
C GLY A 134 -8.56 -6.10 0.51
N LYS A 135 -9.29 -7.20 0.69
CA LYS A 135 -8.90 -8.27 1.61
C LYS A 135 -9.14 -9.64 0.99
N ILE A 136 -8.10 -10.45 0.87
CA ILE A 136 -8.20 -11.84 0.39
C ILE A 136 -7.73 -12.80 1.50
N ASN A 137 -8.52 -13.83 1.76
CA ASN A 137 -8.25 -14.80 2.82
C ASN A 137 -8.80 -16.20 2.54
N ASP A 138 -9.63 -16.38 1.50
CA ASP A 138 -10.15 -17.69 1.12
C ASP A 138 -9.40 -18.22 -0.12
N PRO A 139 -8.53 -19.24 0.03
CA PRO A 139 -7.81 -19.81 -1.11
C PRO A 139 -8.70 -20.57 -2.11
N ARG A 140 -9.97 -20.85 -1.78
CA ARG A 140 -10.93 -21.50 -2.69
C ARG A 140 -11.66 -20.50 -3.56
N GLU A 141 -11.83 -19.27 -3.08
CA GLU A 141 -12.56 -18.22 -3.80
C GLU A 141 -11.62 -17.20 -4.43
N ASN A 142 -10.55 -16.81 -3.73
CA ASN A 142 -9.57 -15.85 -4.19
C ASN A 142 -8.49 -16.55 -5.02
N LEU A 143 -8.42 -16.25 -6.32
CA LEU A 143 -7.38 -16.74 -7.21
C LEU A 143 -6.42 -15.61 -7.58
N ILE A 144 -5.12 -15.84 -7.42
CA ILE A 144 -4.07 -14.96 -7.93
C ILE A 144 -3.36 -15.67 -9.07
N GLN A 145 -3.49 -15.16 -10.29
CA GLN A 145 -2.89 -15.76 -11.48
C GLN A 145 -1.91 -14.79 -12.13
N LYS A 146 -0.65 -15.19 -12.27
CA LYS A 146 0.36 -14.42 -13.02
C LYS A 146 0.01 -14.40 -14.51
N LEU A 147 0.06 -13.22 -15.12
CA LEU A 147 -0.21 -13.01 -16.53
C LEU A 147 1.08 -12.82 -17.31
N SER A 148 1.10 -13.30 -18.56
CA SER A 148 2.17 -13.02 -19.51
C SER A 148 2.04 -11.59 -20.04
N THR A 149 3.17 -10.94 -20.31
CA THR A 149 3.18 -9.64 -21.01
C THR A 149 2.56 -9.73 -22.40
N GLN A 150 2.52 -10.90 -23.03
CA GLN A 150 1.86 -11.11 -24.33
C GLN A 150 0.32 -11.13 -24.24
N ASN A 151 -0.25 -11.08 -23.04
CA ASN A 151 -1.69 -11.00 -22.88
C ASN A 151 -2.21 -9.62 -23.36
N SER A 152 -3.25 -9.61 -24.18
CA SER A 152 -3.80 -8.38 -24.77
C SER A 152 -4.29 -7.36 -23.73
N ILE A 153 -4.81 -7.82 -22.58
CA ILE A 153 -5.24 -6.94 -21.50
C ILE A 153 -4.02 -6.34 -20.76
N VAL A 154 -2.94 -7.11 -20.64
CA VAL A 154 -1.67 -6.60 -20.09
C VAL A 154 -1.04 -5.58 -21.01
N GLN A 155 -1.17 -5.71 -22.33
CA GLN A 155 -0.74 -4.67 -23.27
C GLN A 155 -1.48 -3.34 -23.03
N GLN A 156 -2.80 -3.38 -22.78
CA GLN A 156 -3.54 -2.16 -22.42
C GLN A 156 -3.09 -1.55 -21.07
N LEU A 157 -2.67 -2.37 -20.11
CA LEU A 157 -2.05 -1.89 -18.86
C LEU A 157 -0.73 -1.18 -19.12
N LEU A 158 0.11 -1.76 -19.99
CA LEU A 158 1.40 -1.19 -20.38
C LEU A 158 1.24 0.15 -21.10
N GLU A 159 0.24 0.27 -21.98
CA GLU A 159 -0.09 1.54 -22.62
C GLU A 159 -0.45 2.62 -21.59
N ARG A 160 -1.30 2.29 -20.61
CA ARG A 160 -1.65 3.22 -19.52
C ARG A 160 -0.45 3.58 -18.65
N LYS A 161 0.39 2.60 -18.32
CA LYS A 161 1.67 2.82 -17.62
C LYS A 161 2.51 3.86 -18.35
N GLN A 162 2.66 3.69 -19.67
CA GLN A 162 3.46 4.58 -20.49
C GLN A 162 2.85 6.00 -20.50
N SER A 163 1.53 6.13 -20.63
CA SER A 163 0.87 7.44 -20.55
C SER A 163 1.15 8.18 -19.23
N VAL A 164 1.11 7.45 -18.10
CA VAL A 164 1.43 8.03 -16.78
C VAL A 164 2.90 8.46 -16.71
N ILE A 165 3.83 7.65 -17.23
CA ILE A 165 5.27 7.97 -17.25
C ILE A 165 5.57 9.19 -18.12
N ASP A 166 4.92 9.29 -19.28
CA ASP A 166 5.12 10.39 -20.22
C ASP A 166 4.50 11.71 -19.72
N GLY A 167 3.80 11.69 -18.59
CA GLY A 167 3.06 12.84 -18.07
C GLY A 167 1.90 13.24 -18.98
N VAL A 168 1.52 12.38 -19.93
CA VAL A 168 0.33 12.55 -20.74
C VAL A 168 -0.84 12.12 -19.86
N ALA A 169 -1.33 13.08 -19.06
CA ALA A 169 -2.59 12.93 -18.35
C ALA A 169 -3.65 12.56 -19.38
N ASN A 170 -4.07 11.29 -19.37
CA ASN A 170 -5.01 10.78 -20.34
C ASN A 170 -6.38 11.35 -19.94
N GLU A 171 -6.88 12.36 -20.66
CA GLU A 171 -8.03 13.23 -20.31
C GLU A 171 -9.36 12.51 -19.96
N ASN A 172 -9.42 11.17 -20.05
CA ASN A 172 -10.51 10.32 -19.54
C ASN A 172 -10.27 9.75 -18.11
N SER A 173 -9.18 10.12 -17.44
CA SER A 173 -8.99 9.95 -16.01
C SER A 173 -9.38 11.26 -15.33
N THR A 174 -10.58 11.28 -14.74
CA THR A 174 -11.13 12.30 -13.84
C THR A 174 -10.12 13.35 -13.40
N GLU A 175 -10.33 14.58 -13.87
CA GLU A 175 -9.71 15.82 -13.41
C GLU A 175 -9.86 15.94 -11.87
N LEU A 176 -8.94 15.32 -11.14
CA LEU A 176 -8.40 15.98 -9.97
C LEU A 176 -7.40 16.97 -10.54
N ASP A 177 -7.71 18.25 -10.35
CA ASP A 177 -6.98 19.37 -10.93
C ASP A 177 -5.48 19.12 -10.72
N ALA A 178 -4.68 19.20 -11.78
CA ALA A 178 -3.23 18.98 -11.68
C ALA A 178 -2.62 19.91 -10.60
N GLU A 179 -3.28 21.05 -10.35
CA GLU A 179 -2.98 21.99 -9.27
C GLU A 179 -3.29 21.45 -7.86
N GLU A 180 -4.31 20.61 -7.68
CA GLU A 180 -4.66 19.97 -6.42
C GLU A 180 -3.74 18.76 -6.13
N LEU A 181 -3.36 18.01 -7.17
CA LEU A 181 -2.30 17.00 -7.10
C LEU A 181 -0.93 17.61 -6.78
N LEU A 182 -0.60 18.75 -7.40
CA LEU A 182 0.61 19.51 -7.10
C LEU A 182 0.61 20.04 -5.66
N LYS A 183 -0.50 20.63 -5.19
CA LYS A 183 -0.67 21.09 -3.79
C LYS A 183 -0.55 19.96 -2.77
N LEU A 184 -0.99 18.74 -3.10
CA LEU A 184 -0.80 17.56 -2.25
C LEU A 184 0.65 17.02 -2.28
N SER A 185 1.41 17.31 -3.34
CA SER A 185 2.80 16.88 -3.51
C SER A 185 3.83 17.88 -3.00
N GLU A 186 3.51 19.18 -2.95
CA GLU A 186 4.43 20.26 -2.59
C GLU A 186 4.93 20.18 -1.14
N ASP A 187 4.19 19.50 -0.26
CA ASP A 187 4.56 19.25 1.14
C ASP A 187 5.26 17.89 1.38
N GLN A 188 5.53 17.09 0.33
CA GLN A 188 6.00 15.72 0.50
C GLN A 188 7.44 15.54 -0.04
N PRO A 189 8.39 15.06 0.79
CA PRO A 189 9.76 14.88 0.36
C PRO A 189 9.86 13.80 -0.73
N THR A 190 10.24 14.18 -1.94
CA THR A 190 10.46 13.23 -3.03
C THR A 190 11.66 12.34 -2.72
N THR A 191 11.41 11.08 -2.36
CA THR A 191 12.44 10.05 -2.24
C THR A 191 12.89 9.65 -3.64
N LYS A 192 13.96 10.27 -4.16
CA LYS A 192 14.63 9.77 -5.37
C LYS A 192 15.28 8.42 -5.05
N LEU A 193 14.80 7.36 -5.70
CA LEU A 193 15.41 6.04 -5.66
C LEU A 193 16.78 6.11 -6.36
N VAL A 194 17.85 6.01 -5.57
CA VAL A 194 19.21 5.84 -6.10
C VAL A 194 19.45 4.35 -6.36
N TYR A 195 19.96 4.01 -7.53
CA TYR A 195 20.36 2.64 -7.88
C TYR A 195 21.33 2.10 -6.82
N ASN A 196 20.99 0.96 -6.22
CA ASN A 196 21.80 0.33 -5.17
C ASN A 196 22.37 -0.99 -5.71
N GLU A 197 23.70 -1.06 -5.83
CA GLU A 197 24.45 -2.26 -6.24
C GLU A 197 24.31 -3.43 -5.24
N HIS A 198 23.83 -3.17 -4.02
CA HIS A 198 23.70 -4.14 -2.93
C HIS A 198 22.24 -4.20 -2.44
N PRO A 199 21.27 -4.62 -3.28
CA PRO A 199 19.85 -4.59 -2.94
C PRO A 199 19.49 -5.53 -1.78
N ASN A 200 20.32 -6.54 -1.51
CA ASN A 200 20.14 -7.51 -0.43
C ASN A 200 20.84 -7.10 0.87
N ALA A 201 21.62 -6.02 0.89
CA ALA A 201 22.23 -5.56 2.12
C ALA A 201 21.15 -5.05 3.09
N PRO A 202 21.17 -5.48 4.37
CA PRO A 202 20.22 -5.01 5.36
C PRO A 202 20.42 -3.51 5.65
N PHE A 203 19.35 -2.82 6.03
CA PHE A 203 19.46 -1.44 6.48
C PHE A 203 20.06 -1.38 7.90
N SER A 204 21.04 -0.52 8.08
CA SER A 204 21.64 -0.17 9.37
C SER A 204 21.09 1.17 9.86
N ARG A 205 21.04 1.36 11.19
CA ARG A 205 20.79 2.68 11.77
C ARG A 205 22.08 3.50 11.76
N ILE A 206 21.95 4.83 11.71
CA ILE A 206 23.10 5.74 11.78
C ILE A 206 23.87 5.54 13.10
N GLU A 207 23.16 5.34 14.21
CA GLU A 207 23.74 5.07 15.52
C GLU A 207 24.69 3.86 15.49
N ASP A 208 24.25 2.76 14.87
CA ASP A 208 25.05 1.53 14.76
C ASP A 208 26.29 1.77 13.90
N VAL A 209 26.14 2.47 12.78
CA VAL A 209 27.24 2.82 11.87
C VAL A 209 28.31 3.64 12.60
N LEU A 210 27.90 4.62 13.41
CA LEU A 210 28.82 5.48 14.17
C LEU A 210 29.53 4.74 15.33
N GLN A 211 28.91 3.70 15.88
CA GLN A 211 29.47 2.89 16.97
C GLN A 211 30.33 1.71 16.49
N THR A 212 30.29 1.39 15.19
CA THR A 212 31.02 0.23 14.68
C THR A 212 32.53 0.47 14.74
N THR A 213 33.24 -0.37 15.50
CA THR A 213 34.71 -0.32 15.63
C THR A 213 35.44 -1.09 14.52
N SER A 214 34.78 -2.08 13.93
CA SER A 214 35.21 -2.70 12.67
C SER A 214 34.65 -1.89 11.51
N LEU A 215 35.43 -1.73 10.43
CA LEU A 215 34.93 -1.07 9.22
C LEU A 215 34.43 -2.15 8.26
N PRO A 216 33.15 -2.58 8.29
CA PRO A 216 32.60 -3.21 7.11
C PRO A 216 32.65 -2.15 6.00
N ASN A 217 33.29 -2.48 4.88
CA ASN A 217 33.59 -1.50 3.83
C ASN A 217 32.36 -0.76 3.27
N LYS A 218 31.13 -1.25 3.52
CA LYS A 218 29.88 -0.69 3.01
C LYS A 218 28.73 -0.89 4.01
N PHE A 219 27.93 0.16 4.22
CA PHE A 219 26.67 0.14 4.97
C PHE A 219 25.52 0.58 4.05
N ARG A 220 24.29 0.15 4.34
CA ARG A 220 23.08 0.66 3.70
C ARG A 220 22.23 1.37 4.75
N VAL A 221 21.91 2.64 4.54
CA VAL A 221 21.13 3.45 5.47
C VAL A 221 19.96 4.11 4.76
N ALA A 222 18.86 4.34 5.46
CA ALA A 222 17.76 5.19 5.02
C ALA A 222 17.80 6.46 5.87
N VAL A 223 17.95 7.63 5.24
CA VAL A 223 18.13 8.90 5.93
C VAL A 223 17.26 9.99 5.32
N GLN A 224 16.85 10.94 6.15
CA GLN A 224 16.26 12.19 5.70
C GLN A 224 17.35 13.28 5.73
N ILE A 225 17.50 14.03 4.64
CA ILE A 225 18.42 15.16 4.62
C ILE A 225 17.75 16.32 5.37
N VAL A 226 18.32 16.69 6.52
CA VAL A 226 17.80 17.79 7.37
C VAL A 226 18.56 19.09 7.20
N ASP A 227 19.81 19.03 6.76
CA ASP A 227 20.68 20.18 6.48
C ASP A 227 21.76 19.74 5.47
N TYR A 228 22.39 20.71 4.80
CA TYR A 228 23.47 20.45 3.86
C TYR A 228 24.54 21.55 3.95
N LYS A 229 25.80 21.15 3.68
CA LYS A 229 26.94 22.06 3.63
C LYS A 229 27.83 21.72 2.44
N PRO A 230 28.39 22.72 1.73
CA PRO A 230 28.22 24.15 1.95
C PRO A 230 26.84 24.67 1.54
N ARG A 231 26.40 25.83 2.09
CA ARG A 231 25.06 26.38 1.80
C ARG A 231 24.91 26.87 0.36
N LYS A 232 26.02 27.31 -0.25
CA LYS A 232 26.03 27.78 -1.64
C LYS A 232 26.34 26.59 -2.56
N LEU A 233 25.45 26.29 -3.49
CA LEU A 233 25.64 25.19 -4.44
C LEU A 233 26.90 25.35 -5.30
N VAL A 234 27.31 26.59 -5.60
CA VAL A 234 28.55 26.87 -6.34
C VAL A 234 29.81 26.42 -5.60
N GLU A 235 29.73 26.19 -4.28
CA GLU A 235 30.84 25.69 -3.46
C GLU A 235 30.85 24.15 -3.33
N TRP A 236 29.86 23.44 -3.91
CA TRP A 236 29.79 21.98 -3.85
C TRP A 236 30.79 21.29 -4.79
N VAL A 237 31.21 21.99 -5.85
CA VAL A 237 32.18 21.49 -6.81
C VAL A 237 33.50 22.19 -6.54
N LYS A 238 34.49 21.45 -6.07
CA LYS A 238 35.85 21.95 -5.84
C LYS A 238 36.84 21.26 -6.76
N GLY A 239 37.87 22.00 -7.17
CA GLY A 239 38.97 21.45 -7.94
C GLY A 239 39.96 20.77 -7.02
N TYR A 240 39.99 19.44 -7.00
CA TYR A 240 40.96 18.71 -6.20
C TYR A 240 42.25 18.44 -7.00
N CYS A 241 43.39 18.93 -6.51
CA CYS A 241 44.69 18.63 -7.13
C CYS A 241 45.22 17.28 -6.62
N GLU A 242 45.22 16.25 -7.47
CA GLU A 242 45.69 14.91 -7.08
C GLU A 242 47.16 14.87 -6.65
N ARG A 243 48.00 15.79 -7.16
CA ARG A 243 49.42 15.88 -6.78
C ARG A 243 49.60 16.54 -5.42
N CYS A 244 48.94 17.68 -5.19
CA CYS A 244 49.13 18.46 -3.97
C CYS A 244 48.24 17.99 -2.81
N LYS A 245 47.17 17.23 -3.09
CA LYS A 245 46.16 16.79 -2.12
C LYS A 245 45.46 17.96 -1.42
N ILE A 246 45.21 19.03 -2.18
CA ILE A 246 44.56 20.27 -1.73
C ILE A 246 43.32 20.49 -2.60
N GLU A 247 42.22 20.90 -1.95
CA GLU A 247 40.94 21.33 -2.55
C GLU A 247 40.92 22.82 -2.92
#